data_AF-A0A418ZQ38-F1
#
_entry.id   AF-A0A418ZQ38-F1
#
_cell.length_a   1.000
_cell.length_b   1.000
_cell.length_c   1.000
_cell.angle_alpha   90.00
_cell.angle_beta   90.00
_cell.angle_gamma   90.00
#
_symmetry.space_group_name_H-M   'P 1'
#
loop_
_entity.id
_entity.type
_entity.pdbx_description
1 polymer ?
#
loop_
_entity_poly.entity_id
_entity_poly.type
_entity_poly.pdbx_seq_one_letter_code
_entity_poly.pdbx_strand_id
1 'polypeptide(L)' 'MADRDIAQRLSAIPVAEMCDTMQVAGIAPAVLPLPASGLPFAGPAVCLSFGAATLPIATVDRAVTAGAVIVAGPGQDV' A
#
# COMPACT_ATOMS: atom_id res chain seq x y z
N MET A 1 -15.38 -1.73 11.38
CA MET A 1 -14.74 -1.47 12.69
C MET A 1 -13.48 -2.32 12.88
N ALA A 2 -13.53 -3.64 12.66
CA ALA A 2 -12.37 -4.53 12.75
C ALA A 2 -11.17 -4.15 11.87
N ASP A 3 -11.42 -3.58 10.68
CA ASP A 3 -10.37 -3.21 9.72
C ASP A 3 -9.45 -2.08 10.23
N ARG A 4 -10.01 -1.13 11.00
CA ARG A 4 -9.25 0.00 11.56
C ARG A 4 -8.31 -0.43 12.68
N ASP A 5 -8.77 -1.34 13.55
CA ASP A 5 -7.94 -1.87 14.65
C ASP A 5 -6.79 -2.72 14.11
N ILE A 6 -7.05 -3.50 13.04
CA ILE A 6 -6.00 -4.26 12.35
C ILE A 6 -4.98 -3.30 11.74
N ALA A 7 -5.43 -2.29 10.98
CA ALA A 7 -4.53 -1.29 10.40
C ALA A 7 -3.69 -0.58 11.46
N GLN A 8 -4.28 -0.20 12.60
CA GLN A 8 -3.54 0.44 13.69
C GLN A 8 -2.47 -0.50 14.27
N ARG A 9 -2.80 -1.78 14.50
CA ARG A 9 -1.83 -2.77 14.98
C ARG A 9 -0.72 -3.02 13.98
N LEU A 10 -1.05 -3.12 12.68
CA LEU A 10 -0.08 -3.31 11.61
C LEU A 10 0.87 -2.11 11.50
N SER A 11 0.39 -0.90 11.70
CA SER A 11 1.23 0.31 11.69
C SER A 11 2.26 0.37 12.84
N ALA A 12 2.09 -0.45 13.89
CA ALA A 12 3.04 -0.55 14.99
C ALA A 12 4.16 -1.58 14.74
N ILE A 13 4.06 -2.42 13.70
CA ILE A 13 5.03 -3.46 13.39
C ILE A 13 6.06 -2.93 12.39
N PRO A 14 7.38 -3.02 12.68
CA PRO A 14 8.42 -2.69 11.70
C PRO A 14 8.28 -3.51 10.42
N VAL A 15 8.42 -2.87 9.26
CA VAL A 15 8.31 -3.54 7.95
C VAL A 15 9.30 -4.72 7.82
N ALA A 16 10.50 -4.59 8.40
CA ALA A 16 11.48 -5.67 8.42
C ALA A 16 10.95 -6.93 9.16
N GLU A 17 10.36 -6.76 10.34
CA GLU A 17 9.79 -7.86 11.13
C GLU A 17 8.59 -8.51 10.41
N MET A 18 7.78 -7.70 9.71
CA MET A 18 6.72 -8.20 8.85
C MET A 18 7.28 -9.05 7.70
N CYS A 19 8.35 -8.60 7.06
CA CYS A 19 9.00 -9.35 5.97
C CYS A 19 9.56 -10.69 6.45
N ASP A 20 10.22 -10.71 7.61
CA ASP A 20 10.74 -11.94 8.21
C ASP A 20 9.59 -12.92 8.52
N THR A 21 8.49 -12.42 9.08
CA THR A 21 7.29 -13.23 9.36
C THR A 21 6.68 -13.80 8.07
N MET A 22 6.61 -13.01 6.99
CA MET A 22 6.14 -13.47 5.68
C MET A 22 7.05 -14.56 5.12
N GLN A 23 8.37 -14.40 5.21
CA GLN A 23 9.33 -15.40 4.74
C GLN A 23 9.19 -16.73 5.49
N VAL A 24 9.02 -16.68 6.83
CA VAL A 24 8.76 -17.88 7.65
C VAL A 24 7.46 -18.57 7.22
N ALA A 25 6.44 -17.80 6.84
CA ALA A 25 5.19 -18.33 6.30
C ALA A 25 5.29 -18.83 4.84
N GLY A 26 6.46 -18.74 4.20
CA GLY A 26 6.67 -19.12 2.80
C GLY A 26 6.10 -18.11 1.79
N ILE A 27 5.84 -16.87 2.22
CA ILE A 27 5.33 -15.79 1.38
C ILE A 27 6.50 -14.84 1.05
N ALA A 28 6.79 -14.67 -0.23
CA ALA A 28 7.82 -13.72 -0.66
C ALA A 28 7.34 -12.27 -0.43
N PRO A 29 8.04 -11.46 0.38
CA PRO A 29 7.65 -10.07 0.61
C PRO A 29 7.97 -9.20 -0.60
N ALA A 30 7.01 -8.36 -1.00
CA ALA A 30 7.20 -7.34 -2.03
C ALA A 30 7.40 -5.97 -1.35
N VAL A 31 8.63 -5.47 -1.36
CA VAL A 31 8.99 -4.18 -0.75
C VAL A 31 9.29 -3.17 -1.85
N LEU A 32 8.56 -2.05 -1.85
CA LEU A 32 8.81 -0.93 -2.76
C LEU A 32 9.75 0.08 -2.08
N PRO A 33 10.82 0.54 -2.75
CA PRO A 33 11.67 1.58 -2.22
C PRO A 33 10.89 2.91 -2.18
N LEU A 34 10.73 3.47 -1.00
CA LEU A 34 10.11 4.78 -0.79
C LEU A 34 11.18 5.78 -0.31
N PRO A 35 11.10 7.05 -0.71
CA PRO A 35 11.94 8.09 -0.12
C PRO A 35 11.69 8.11 1.39
N ALA A 36 12.76 8.22 2.18
CA ALA A 36 12.70 8.18 3.63
C ALA A 36 11.96 9.43 4.18
N SER A 37 10.65 9.37 4.24
CA SER A 37 9.85 10.33 4.99
C SER A 37 8.52 9.69 5.39
N GLY A 38 8.26 9.61 6.68
CA GLY A 38 6.91 9.37 7.18
C GLY A 38 6.84 8.66 8.51
N LEU A 39 5.74 8.94 9.21
CA LEU A 39 5.21 8.11 10.29
C LEU A 39 4.78 6.76 9.70
N PRO A 40 4.88 5.66 10.46
CA PRO A 40 4.39 4.38 9.99
C PRO A 40 2.86 4.44 9.78
N PHE A 41 2.40 3.80 8.70
CA PHE A 41 0.99 3.73 8.36
C PHE A 41 0.68 2.34 7.79
N ALA A 42 -0.57 1.93 7.92
CA ALA A 42 -1.10 0.72 7.29
C ALA A 42 -2.58 0.93 6.99
N GLY A 43 -3.08 0.23 5.98
CA GLY A 43 -4.45 0.32 5.54
C GLY A 43 -4.70 -0.51 4.28
N PRO A 44 -5.95 -0.65 3.85
CA PRO A 44 -6.30 -1.36 2.63
C PRO A 44 -5.66 -0.69 1.41
N ALA A 45 -5.08 -1.50 0.52
CA ALA A 45 -4.44 -0.99 -0.69
C ALA A 45 -5.49 -0.63 -1.75
N VAL A 46 -5.35 0.56 -2.33
CA VAL A 46 -6.05 0.98 -3.55
C VAL A 46 -5.01 1.06 -4.65
N CYS A 47 -5.00 0.07 -5.54
CA CYS A 47 -4.04 -0.04 -6.62
C CYS A 47 -4.53 0.74 -7.84
N LEU A 48 -3.78 1.76 -8.25
CA LEU A 48 -4.08 2.57 -9.42
C LEU A 48 -3.02 2.36 -10.49
N SER A 49 -3.50 1.98 -11.66
CA SER A 49 -2.68 1.82 -12.86
C SER A 49 -2.98 2.96 -13.82
N PHE A 50 -1.93 3.60 -14.34
CA PHE A 50 -2.07 4.70 -15.30
C PHE A 50 -1.03 4.56 -16.41
N GLY A 51 -1.43 4.94 -17.62
CA GLY A 51 -0.50 5.11 -18.73
C GLY A 51 0.42 6.31 -18.50
N ALA A 52 1.52 6.37 -19.24
CA ALA A 52 2.59 7.37 -19.07
C ALA A 52 2.13 8.84 -19.13
N ALA A 53 0.93 9.12 -19.65
CA ALA A 53 0.49 10.47 -19.98
C ALA A 53 -0.43 11.14 -18.93
N THR A 54 -1.25 10.39 -18.16
CA THR A 54 -2.20 11.04 -17.24
C THR A 54 -2.60 10.16 -16.05
N LEU A 55 -2.57 10.74 -14.85
CA LEU A 55 -3.27 10.22 -13.68
C LEU A 55 -4.76 10.60 -13.79
N PRO A 56 -5.70 9.65 -13.87
CA PRO A 56 -7.12 9.98 -13.92
C PRO A 56 -7.61 10.43 -12.54
N ILE A 57 -7.46 11.72 -12.23
CA ILE A 57 -7.78 12.32 -10.92
C ILE A 57 -9.21 11.99 -10.46
N ALA A 58 -10.19 12.02 -11.38
CA ALA A 58 -11.58 11.66 -11.04
C ALA A 58 -11.74 10.19 -10.60
N THR A 59 -10.91 9.28 -11.13
CA THR A 59 -10.88 7.88 -10.73
C THR A 59 -10.19 7.72 -9.37
N VAL A 60 -9.11 8.48 -9.13
CA VAL A 60 -8.44 8.54 -7.82
C VAL A 60 -9.43 9.03 -6.77
N ASP A 61 -10.07 10.17 -6.96
CA ASP A 61 -10.98 10.79 -5.99
C ASP A 61 -12.15 9.88 -5.61
N ARG A 62 -12.65 9.08 -6.57
CA ARG A 62 -13.71 8.10 -6.31
C ARG A 62 -13.22 6.85 -5.59
N ALA A 63 -11.96 6.45 -5.81
CA ALA A 63 -11.38 5.25 -5.24
C ALA A 63 -10.78 5.47 -3.84
N VAL A 64 -10.39 6.71 -3.53
CA VAL A 64 -9.80 7.05 -2.23
C VAL A 64 -10.88 7.07 -1.16
N THR A 65 -10.69 6.21 -0.16
CA THR A 65 -11.49 6.17 1.05
C THR A 65 -10.59 6.46 2.26
N ALA A 66 -11.19 6.99 3.34
CA ALA A 66 -10.43 7.32 4.54
C ALA A 66 -9.76 6.05 5.11
N GLY A 67 -8.43 6.12 5.31
CA GLY A 67 -7.62 5.01 5.81
C GLY A 67 -7.04 4.09 4.74
N ALA A 68 -7.36 4.28 3.46
CA ALA A 68 -6.75 3.53 2.36
C ALA A 68 -5.31 4.00 2.06
N VAL A 69 -4.47 3.07 1.62
CA VAL A 69 -3.12 3.32 1.11
C VAL A 69 -3.15 3.26 -0.42
N ILE A 70 -2.78 4.36 -1.06
CA ILE A 70 -2.75 4.43 -2.53
C ILE A 70 -1.44 3.84 -3.03
N VAL A 71 -1.51 2.80 -3.85
CA VAL A 71 -0.37 2.21 -4.54
C VAL A 71 -0.52 2.51 -6.02
N ALA A 72 0.29 3.43 -6.53
CA ALA A 72 0.15 3.95 -7.89
C ALA A 72 1.39 3.59 -8.71
N GLY A 73 1.20 3.03 -9.91
CA GLY A 73 2.31 2.63 -10.78
C GLY A 73 1.92 2.61 -12.26
N PRO A 74 2.92 2.55 -13.16
CA PRO A 74 2.67 2.48 -14.59
C PRO A 74 1.86 1.22 -14.92
N GLY A 75 0.80 1.37 -15.72
CA GLY A 75 0.14 0.23 -16.34
C GLY A 75 1.10 -0.51 -17.26
N GLN A 76 1.10 -1.83 -17.17
CA GLN A 76 1.65 -2.64 -18.25
C GLN A 76 0.68 -2.44 -19.43
N ASP A 77 1.10 -1.73 -20.48
CA ASP A 77 0.39 -1.75 -21.76
C ASP A 77 0.35 -3.22 -22.21
N VAL A 78 -0.82 -3.85 -22.15
CA VAL A 78 -1.08 -5.20 -22.69
C VAL A 78 -1.77 -5.05 -24.03
#